data_AF-A0A8J5W1H7-F1
#
_entry.id   AF-A0A8J5W1H7-F1
#
_cell.length_a   1.000
_cell.length_b   1.000
_cell.length_c   1.000
_cell.angle_alpha   90.00
_cell.angle_beta   90.00
_cell.angle_gamma   90.00
#
_symmetry.space_group_name_H-M   'P 1'
#
loop_
_entity.id
_entity.type
_entity.pdbx_description
1 polymer ?
#
loop_
_entity_poly.entity_id
_entity_poly.type
_entity_poly.pdbx_seq_one_letter_code
_entity_poly.pdbx_strand_id
1 'polypeptide(L)'
;MENRGESESAAAGPATSSSIPPPTPASYGRQKTKAQLTVEGYPVEGISIGGQETCVIFPTMSLAFDIGRCPQRAISQEFLFISHAHLDHIGGLPMYVATRGLYRQRPPTIFIPAYLKESVERLFDLHRSMDQSELNHILVPLEIGQEYELRRDLKVKAFKTYHAIPSQGYVIYNVKQKLKQDYLGLPGNEIKQLKLSGVEITNTVTVPEIAFTGDTMADFILDPDNADVLKAKILVVESTFVDDSVTIEHAREYGHTHLFEILSQCEKLENKAILLIHFSARYTAEVSYQFSIKII
;
A
#
# COMPACT_ATOMS: atom_id res chain seq x y z
N MET A 1 45.68 83.91 -1.06
CA MET A 1 47.02 83.53 -1.52
C MET A 1 46.89 82.19 -2.22
N GLU A 2 47.29 82.19 -3.49
CA GLU A 2 47.17 81.13 -4.48
C GLU A 2 48.14 79.96 -4.25
N ASN A 3 47.74 78.77 -4.69
CA ASN A 3 48.41 77.91 -5.70
C ASN A 3 47.57 76.63 -5.81
N ARG A 4 46.95 76.22 -6.93
CA ARG A 4 47.39 75.91 -8.31
C ARG A 4 48.46 74.80 -8.42
N GLY A 5 48.11 73.79 -9.22
CA GLY A 5 48.88 72.63 -9.70
C GLY A 5 47.89 71.49 -10.03
N GLU A 6 47.21 71.54 -11.19
CA GLU A 6 47.57 70.80 -12.44
C GLU A 6 47.51 69.27 -12.24
N SER A 7 46.41 68.60 -12.60
CA SER A 7 46.01 68.08 -13.93
C SER A 7 46.62 66.71 -14.25
N GLU A 8 45.77 65.68 -14.34
CA GLU A 8 45.79 64.77 -15.50
C GLU A 8 44.51 63.92 -15.56
N SER A 9 43.92 63.93 -16.75
CA SER A 9 42.72 63.20 -17.14
C SER A 9 43.02 61.73 -17.40
N ALA A 10 42.24 60.83 -16.82
CA ALA A 10 42.13 59.45 -17.31
C ALA A 10 40.67 59.14 -17.62
N ALA A 11 40.46 58.73 -18.87
CA ALA A 11 39.17 58.54 -19.52
C ALA A 11 38.31 57.46 -18.85
N ALA A 12 37.01 57.74 -18.77
CA ALA A 12 35.97 56.77 -18.45
C ALA A 12 35.83 55.77 -19.62
N GLY A 13 36.28 54.54 -19.41
CA GLY A 13 35.95 53.39 -20.26
C GLY A 13 34.56 52.83 -19.93
N PRO A 14 33.83 52.26 -20.91
CA PRO A 14 32.49 51.75 -20.68
C PRO A 14 32.52 50.50 -19.81
N ALA A 15 31.74 50.47 -18.74
CA ALA A 15 31.48 49.27 -17.95
C ALA A 15 30.67 48.28 -18.81
N THR A 16 31.37 47.29 -19.36
CA THR A 16 30.75 46.16 -20.07
C THR A 16 30.11 45.23 -19.03
N SER A 17 28.78 45.19 -19.01
CA SER A 17 28.02 44.22 -18.24
C SER A 17 28.25 42.81 -18.82
N SER A 18 29.16 42.05 -18.22
CA SER A 18 29.31 40.62 -18.52
C SER A 18 28.16 39.85 -17.87
N SER A 19 27.06 39.68 -18.60
CA SER A 19 25.98 38.76 -18.24
C SER A 19 26.50 37.32 -18.30
N ILE A 20 26.69 36.70 -17.13
CA ILE A 20 26.95 35.26 -17.04
C ILE A 20 25.68 34.55 -17.57
N PRO A 21 25.77 33.73 -18.64
CA PRO A 21 24.62 32.98 -19.11
C PRO A 21 24.20 31.97 -18.03
N PRO A 22 22.88 31.74 -17.85
CA PRO A 22 22.41 30.76 -16.89
C PRO A 22 22.98 29.37 -17.24
N PRO A 23 23.31 28.54 -16.24
CA PRO A 23 23.81 27.20 -16.52
C PRO A 23 22.77 26.44 -17.34
N THR A 24 23.21 25.91 -18.48
CA THR A 24 22.44 25.01 -19.34
C THR A 24 21.91 23.87 -18.46
N PRO A 25 20.61 23.50 -18.52
CA PRO A 25 20.13 22.37 -17.74
C PRO A 25 20.94 21.15 -18.15
N ALA A 26 21.69 20.60 -17.20
CA ALA A 26 22.32 19.31 -17.37
C ALA A 26 21.23 18.34 -17.85
N SER A 27 21.49 17.64 -18.95
CA SER A 27 20.63 16.57 -19.40
C SER A 27 20.56 15.55 -18.28
N TYR A 28 19.48 15.59 -17.49
CA TYR A 28 19.12 14.52 -16.60
C TYR A 28 19.03 13.27 -17.47
N GLY A 29 20.07 12.44 -17.40
CA GLY A 29 20.07 11.14 -18.04
C GLY A 29 18.76 10.45 -17.65
N ARG A 30 18.03 9.94 -18.65
CA ARG A 30 16.83 9.13 -18.42
C ARG A 30 17.19 8.10 -17.36
N GLN A 31 16.69 8.28 -16.14
CA GLN A 31 16.59 7.19 -15.19
C GLN A 31 15.82 6.11 -15.92
N LYS A 32 16.44 4.93 -16.08
CA LYS A 32 15.75 3.74 -16.59
C LYS A 32 14.44 3.66 -15.83
N THR A 33 13.32 3.77 -16.55
CA THR A 33 12.00 3.50 -16.00
C THR A 33 12.07 2.15 -15.31
N LYS A 34 12.02 2.13 -13.97
CA LYS A 34 11.96 0.90 -13.20
C LYS A 34 10.86 0.04 -13.81
N ALA A 35 11.18 -1.20 -14.18
CA ALA A 35 10.18 -2.14 -14.65
C ALA A 35 9.09 -2.26 -13.56
N GLN A 36 7.83 -2.09 -13.94
CA GLN A 36 6.69 -2.27 -13.05
C GLN A 36 6.67 -3.74 -12.62
N LEU A 37 6.76 -4.02 -11.31
CA LEU A 37 6.68 -5.38 -10.80
C LEU A 37 5.30 -5.95 -11.12
N THR A 38 5.26 -7.19 -11.62
CA THR A 38 4.00 -7.91 -11.87
C THR A 38 4.03 -9.23 -11.14
N VAL A 39 3.02 -9.48 -10.31
CA VAL A 39 2.88 -10.70 -9.50
C VAL A 39 1.55 -11.36 -9.86
N GLU A 40 1.60 -12.59 -10.38
CA GLU A 40 0.41 -13.36 -10.80
C GLU A 40 -0.60 -12.58 -11.66
N GLY A 41 -0.08 -11.73 -12.56
CA GLY A 41 -0.85 -10.90 -13.48
C GLY A 41 -1.29 -9.54 -12.93
N TYR A 42 -1.01 -9.24 -11.66
CA TYR A 42 -1.28 -7.93 -11.07
C TYR A 42 -0.03 -7.05 -11.13
N PRO A 43 -0.09 -5.84 -11.70
CA PRO A 43 0.95 -4.85 -11.46
C PRO A 43 0.95 -4.51 -9.97
N VAL A 44 2.14 -4.40 -9.38
CA VAL A 44 2.34 -4.05 -7.98
C VAL A 44 3.34 -2.91 -7.91
N GLU A 45 3.02 -1.89 -7.12
CA GLU A 45 3.88 -0.74 -6.86
C GLU A 45 3.96 -0.51 -5.35
N GLY A 46 5.01 0.14 -4.87
CA GLY A 46 5.09 0.45 -3.45
C GLY A 46 6.50 0.74 -2.95
N ILE A 47 6.55 1.02 -1.67
CA ILE A 47 7.75 1.16 -0.84
C ILE A 47 7.47 0.44 0.48
N SER A 48 8.44 -0.30 0.99
CA SER A 48 8.30 -0.95 2.29
C SER A 48 9.66 -1.15 2.92
N ILE A 49 9.97 -0.31 3.90
CA ILE A 49 11.23 -0.27 4.64
C ILE A 49 10.88 -0.14 6.11
N GLY A 50 11.27 -1.14 6.90
CA GLY A 50 10.86 -1.24 8.29
C GLY A 50 11.28 -0.04 9.13
N GLY A 51 10.33 0.50 9.89
CA GLY A 51 10.50 1.69 10.73
C GLY A 51 10.59 3.01 9.94
N GLN A 52 10.40 3.01 8.62
CA GLN A 52 10.52 4.21 7.79
C GLN A 52 9.25 4.54 7.00
N GLU A 53 8.77 3.60 6.20
CA GLU A 53 7.57 3.73 5.39
C GLU A 53 7.15 2.41 4.75
N THR A 54 5.87 2.09 4.86
CA THR A 54 5.21 1.03 4.10
C THR A 54 3.96 1.54 3.37
N CYS A 55 3.89 1.20 2.09
CA CYS A 55 2.73 1.39 1.23
C CYS A 55 2.83 0.41 0.04
N VAL A 56 1.86 -0.50 -0.08
CA VAL A 56 1.78 -1.49 -1.17
C VAL A 56 0.52 -1.24 -1.99
N ILE A 57 0.65 -1.17 -3.31
CA ILE A 57 -0.39 -0.68 -4.21
C ILE A 57 -0.69 -1.72 -5.30
N PHE A 58 -1.98 -2.01 -5.47
CA PHE A 58 -2.53 -2.84 -6.55
C PHE A 58 -3.45 -1.96 -7.42
N PRO A 59 -2.91 -1.27 -8.44
CA PRO A 59 -3.62 -0.21 -9.14
C PRO A 59 -4.80 -0.72 -9.97
N THR A 60 -4.75 -1.96 -10.46
CA THR A 60 -5.87 -2.57 -11.23
C THR A 60 -7.12 -2.80 -10.38
N MET A 61 -6.95 -2.87 -9.05
CA MET A 61 -8.04 -3.05 -8.09
C MET A 61 -8.36 -1.76 -7.32
N SER A 62 -7.63 -0.67 -7.56
CA SER A 62 -7.76 0.61 -6.83
C SER A 62 -7.44 0.50 -5.33
N LEU A 63 -6.45 -0.34 -4.97
CA LEU A 63 -6.12 -0.66 -3.58
C LEU A 63 -4.75 -0.09 -3.18
N ALA A 64 -4.66 0.46 -1.97
CA ALA A 64 -3.42 0.70 -1.25
C ALA A 64 -3.50 0.05 0.14
N PHE A 65 -2.42 -0.58 0.57
CA PHE A 65 -2.24 -1.12 1.91
C PHE A 65 -1.14 -0.35 2.62
N ASP A 66 -1.49 0.22 3.78
CA ASP A 66 -0.71 1.20 4.52
C ASP A 66 -0.28 2.43 3.69
N ILE A 67 0.13 3.48 4.38
CA ILE A 67 0.46 4.77 3.79
C ILE A 67 1.44 5.60 4.64
N GLY A 68 2.59 5.04 5.02
CA GLY A 68 3.54 5.69 5.93
C GLY A 68 3.83 7.17 5.65
N ARG A 69 4.27 7.53 4.43
CA ARG A 69 4.54 8.93 4.04
C ARG A 69 3.76 9.37 2.80
N CYS A 70 2.75 8.60 2.41
CA CYS A 70 1.89 8.91 1.26
C CYS A 70 2.67 9.05 -0.06
N PRO A 71 3.15 7.95 -0.65
CA PRO A 71 3.82 8.02 -1.95
C PRO A 71 2.82 8.48 -3.03
N GLN A 72 3.28 9.27 -4.00
CA GLN A 72 2.42 9.87 -5.04
C GLN A 72 1.55 8.84 -5.79
N ARG A 73 2.03 7.61 -5.95
CA ARG A 73 1.29 6.52 -6.61
C ARG A 73 0.06 6.04 -5.81
N ALA A 74 0.06 6.21 -4.49
CA ALA A 74 -1.07 5.87 -3.62
C ALA A 74 -2.26 6.82 -3.82
N ILE A 75 -2.00 8.06 -4.24
CA ILE A 75 -3.04 9.09 -4.41
C ILE A 75 -4.15 8.63 -5.34
N SER A 76 -3.87 7.87 -6.41
CA SER A 76 -4.91 7.42 -7.35
C SER A 76 -5.79 6.28 -6.84
N GLN A 77 -5.46 5.64 -5.72
CA GLN A 77 -6.19 4.50 -5.19
C GLN A 77 -7.43 4.97 -4.41
N GLU A 78 -8.58 4.34 -4.61
CA GLU A 78 -9.84 4.71 -3.94
C GLU A 78 -10.01 4.04 -2.58
N PHE A 79 -9.44 2.83 -2.40
CA PHE A 79 -9.53 2.06 -1.18
C PHE A 79 -8.16 1.98 -0.51
N LEU A 80 -8.09 2.45 0.73
CA LEU A 80 -6.89 2.40 1.55
C LEU A 80 -7.15 1.53 2.78
N PHE A 81 -6.28 0.56 3.06
CA PHE A 81 -6.39 -0.33 4.21
C PHE A 81 -5.20 -0.11 5.13
N ILE A 82 -5.44 0.33 6.36
CA ILE A 82 -4.41 0.52 7.37
C ILE A 82 -4.33 -0.73 8.24
N SER A 83 -3.15 -1.31 8.42
CA SER A 83 -2.97 -2.50 9.27
C SER A 83 -2.91 -2.16 10.75
N HIS A 84 -2.18 -1.10 11.12
CA HIS A 84 -1.99 -0.67 12.50
C HIS A 84 -1.51 0.80 12.59
N ALA A 85 -1.27 1.27 13.80
CA ALA A 85 -1.12 2.69 14.11
C ALA A 85 0.32 3.23 14.07
N HIS A 86 1.33 2.42 13.77
CA HIS A 86 2.70 2.93 13.69
C HIS A 86 2.84 3.95 12.55
N LEU A 87 3.69 4.96 12.76
CA LEU A 87 3.77 6.14 11.89
C LEU A 87 4.22 5.80 10.47
N ASP A 88 5.07 4.80 10.31
CA ASP A 88 5.49 4.28 9.02
C ASP A 88 4.40 3.49 8.28
N HIS A 89 3.24 3.27 8.89
CA HIS A 89 2.07 2.65 8.26
C HIS A 89 0.88 3.62 8.10
N ILE A 90 0.68 4.56 9.02
CA ILE A 90 -0.49 5.46 9.00
C ILE A 90 -0.15 6.94 8.75
N GLY A 91 1.11 7.35 8.89
CA GLY A 91 1.49 8.76 9.00
C GLY A 91 1.07 9.65 7.82
N GLY A 92 0.96 9.09 6.61
CA GLY A 92 0.58 9.81 5.41
C GLY A 92 -0.93 10.03 5.24
N LEU A 93 -1.76 9.59 6.18
CA LEU A 93 -3.22 9.60 6.04
C LEU A 93 -3.81 11.01 5.76
N PRO A 94 -3.44 12.09 6.48
CA PRO A 94 -3.97 13.42 6.19
C PRO A 94 -3.49 13.93 4.82
N MET A 95 -2.21 13.70 4.48
CA MET A 95 -1.62 14.11 3.21
C MET A 95 -2.30 13.44 2.01
N TYR A 96 -2.65 12.16 2.15
CA TYR A 96 -3.37 11.39 1.14
C TYR A 96 -4.73 12.01 0.82
N VAL A 97 -5.54 12.29 1.85
CA VAL A 97 -6.87 12.89 1.67
C VAL A 97 -6.77 14.31 1.11
N ALA A 98 -5.86 15.14 1.66
CA ALA A 98 -5.64 16.49 1.19
C ALA A 98 -5.25 16.53 -0.29
N THR A 99 -4.31 15.68 -0.71
CA THR A 99 -3.83 15.63 -2.10
C THR A 99 -4.91 15.13 -3.06
N ARG A 100 -5.73 14.15 -2.66
CA ARG A 100 -6.89 13.72 -3.46
C ARG A 100 -7.90 14.86 -3.65
N GLY A 101 -8.16 15.63 -2.59
CA GLY A 101 -9.00 16.82 -2.63
C GLY A 101 -8.46 17.88 -3.60
N LEU A 102 -7.15 18.16 -3.53
CA LEU A 102 -6.46 19.07 -4.45
C LEU A 102 -6.63 18.65 -5.91
N TYR A 103 -6.56 17.35 -6.18
CA TYR A 103 -6.76 16.78 -7.52
C TYR A 103 -8.23 16.57 -7.90
N ARG A 104 -9.18 17.04 -7.08
CA ARG A 104 -10.62 16.90 -7.29
C ARG A 104 -11.05 15.45 -7.53
N GLN A 105 -10.35 14.51 -6.90
CA GLN A 105 -10.71 13.10 -6.92
C GLN A 105 -11.86 12.85 -5.94
N ARG A 106 -12.53 11.72 -6.11
CA ARG A 106 -13.57 11.30 -5.15
C ARG A 106 -12.95 11.08 -3.77
N PRO A 107 -13.68 11.41 -2.68
CA PRO A 107 -13.27 11.06 -1.32
C PRO A 107 -12.88 9.58 -1.25
N PRO A 108 -11.71 9.24 -0.69
CA PRO A 108 -11.29 7.86 -0.55
C PRO A 108 -12.10 7.14 0.54
N THR A 109 -12.15 5.82 0.46
CA THR A 109 -12.62 4.97 1.56
C THR A 109 -11.42 4.39 2.28
N ILE A 110 -11.33 4.67 3.58
CA ILE A 110 -10.20 4.31 4.43
C ILE A 110 -10.68 3.28 5.44
N PHE A 111 -10.13 2.08 5.36
CA PHE A 111 -10.38 0.98 6.29
C PHE A 111 -9.30 0.96 7.36
N ILE A 112 -9.72 0.84 8.62
CA ILE A 112 -8.84 0.84 9.78
C ILE A 112 -9.26 -0.24 10.78
N PRO A 113 -8.37 -0.72 11.66
CA PRO A 113 -8.75 -1.43 12.86
C PRO A 113 -9.79 -0.64 13.64
N ALA A 114 -10.87 -1.30 14.07
CA ALA A 114 -11.99 -0.61 14.69
C ALA A 114 -11.60 0.24 15.92
N TYR A 115 -10.63 -0.22 16.70
CA TYR A 115 -10.13 0.52 17.88
C TYR A 115 -9.51 1.89 17.53
N LEU A 116 -9.08 2.10 16.28
CA LEU A 116 -8.47 3.36 15.84
C LEU A 116 -9.48 4.44 15.46
N LYS A 117 -10.79 4.11 15.40
CA LYS A 117 -11.82 5.03 14.88
C LYS A 117 -11.74 6.42 15.49
N GLU A 118 -11.86 6.52 16.81
CA GLU A 118 -11.87 7.82 17.50
C GLU A 118 -10.54 8.57 17.32
N SER A 119 -9.41 7.86 17.36
CA SER A 119 -8.09 8.48 17.19
C SER A 119 -7.89 9.05 15.80
N VAL A 120 -8.35 8.34 14.76
CA VAL A 120 -8.24 8.78 13.36
C VAL A 120 -9.23 9.91 13.07
N GLU A 121 -10.44 9.87 13.61
CA GLU A 121 -11.39 10.99 13.52
C GLU A 121 -10.79 12.26 14.13
N ARG A 122 -10.21 12.17 15.35
CA ARG A 122 -9.52 13.29 16.00
C ARG A 122 -8.30 13.78 15.21
N LEU A 123 -7.53 12.89 14.59
CA LEU A 123 -6.40 13.25 13.72
C LEU A 123 -6.88 14.13 12.57
N PHE A 124 -7.96 13.75 11.90
CA PHE A 124 -8.54 14.56 10.82
C PHE A 124 -9.08 15.88 11.34
N ASP A 125 -9.82 15.90 12.45
CA ASP A 125 -10.35 17.14 13.03
C ASP A 125 -9.24 18.14 13.39
N LEU A 126 -8.14 17.64 13.96
CA LEU A 126 -6.96 18.45 14.24
C LEU A 126 -6.40 19.05 12.94
N HIS A 127 -6.20 18.24 11.90
CA HIS A 127 -5.72 18.74 10.63
C HIS A 127 -6.69 19.71 9.94
N ARG A 128 -8.01 19.46 9.98
CA ARG A 128 -9.02 20.41 9.48
C ARG A 128 -8.91 21.76 10.18
N SER A 129 -8.71 21.75 11.50
CA SER A 129 -8.57 22.99 12.27
C SER A 129 -7.31 23.79 11.93
N MET A 130 -6.22 23.13 11.57
CA MET A 130 -4.95 23.79 11.20
C MET A 130 -4.92 24.21 9.73
N ASP A 131 -5.26 23.29 8.83
CA ASP A 131 -5.17 23.44 7.37
C ASP A 131 -6.37 24.20 6.78
N GLN A 132 -7.47 24.29 7.51
CA GLN A 132 -8.73 24.91 7.06
C GLN A 132 -9.27 24.26 5.77
N SER A 133 -9.11 22.94 5.66
CA SER A 133 -9.63 22.12 4.57
C SER A 133 -10.63 21.07 5.08
N GLU A 134 -11.55 20.65 4.22
CA GLU A 134 -12.61 19.70 4.59
C GLU A 134 -12.08 18.28 4.87
N LEU A 135 -10.97 17.91 4.21
CA LEU A 135 -10.40 16.55 4.24
C LEU A 135 -11.48 15.46 4.09
N ASN A 136 -12.29 15.56 3.02
CA ASN A 136 -13.41 14.65 2.78
C ASN A 136 -12.93 13.21 2.55
N HIS A 137 -13.40 12.28 3.38
CA HIS A 137 -13.13 10.84 3.29
C HIS A 137 -14.28 10.02 3.90
N ILE A 138 -14.32 8.73 3.59
CA ILE A 138 -15.20 7.75 4.24
C ILE A 138 -14.32 6.88 5.12
N LEU A 139 -14.53 6.92 6.44
CA LEU A 139 -13.80 6.09 7.40
C LEU A 139 -14.61 4.85 7.76
N VAL A 140 -14.03 3.66 7.55
CA VAL A 140 -14.68 2.37 7.81
C VAL A 140 -13.87 1.59 8.84
N PRO A 141 -14.28 1.57 10.12
CA PRO A 141 -13.71 0.67 11.11
C PRO A 141 -14.10 -0.78 10.79
N LEU A 142 -13.13 -1.69 10.81
CA LEU A 142 -13.37 -3.13 10.69
C LEU A 142 -12.87 -3.86 11.92
N GLU A 143 -13.71 -4.74 12.46
CA GLU A 143 -13.35 -5.75 13.45
C GLU A 143 -12.73 -6.97 12.78
N ILE A 144 -11.92 -7.74 13.51
CA ILE A 144 -11.38 -9.02 13.02
C ILE A 144 -12.54 -9.93 12.58
N GLY A 145 -12.41 -10.50 11.39
CA GLY A 145 -13.41 -11.37 10.78
C GLY A 145 -14.53 -10.63 10.04
N GLN A 146 -14.65 -9.31 10.20
CA GLN A 146 -15.68 -8.52 9.53
C GLN A 146 -15.39 -8.39 8.03
N GLU A 147 -16.45 -8.53 7.22
CA GLU A 147 -16.40 -8.34 5.78
C GLU A 147 -17.00 -6.99 5.36
N TYR A 148 -16.53 -6.46 4.24
CA TYR A 148 -17.08 -5.27 3.61
C TYR A 148 -17.06 -5.39 2.08
N GLU A 149 -18.20 -5.11 1.43
CA GLU A 149 -18.30 -5.09 -0.04
C GLU A 149 -17.74 -3.76 -0.58
N LEU A 150 -16.57 -3.83 -1.22
CA LEU A 150 -15.92 -2.67 -1.85
C LEU A 150 -16.66 -2.31 -3.15
N ARG A 151 -17.01 -3.34 -3.92
CA ARG A 151 -17.75 -3.30 -5.20
C ARG A 151 -18.47 -4.65 -5.38
N ARG A 152 -19.37 -4.72 -6.36
CA ARG A 152 -20.10 -5.97 -6.68
C ARG A 152 -19.22 -7.19 -6.94
N ASP A 153 -18.00 -6.96 -7.43
CA ASP A 153 -17.01 -7.98 -7.80
C ASP A 153 -15.90 -8.15 -6.75
N LEU A 154 -15.90 -7.35 -5.68
CA LEU A 154 -14.77 -7.23 -4.77
C LEU A 154 -15.21 -6.97 -3.32
N LYS A 155 -14.77 -7.82 -2.40
CA LYS A 155 -14.97 -7.62 -0.96
C LYS A 155 -13.65 -7.75 -0.21
N VAL A 156 -13.60 -7.20 1.00
CA VAL A 156 -12.48 -7.36 1.94
C VAL A 156 -12.96 -8.08 3.19
N LYS A 157 -12.07 -8.81 3.87
CA LYS A 157 -12.24 -9.30 5.23
C LYS A 157 -11.01 -8.95 6.07
N ALA A 158 -11.20 -8.40 7.27
CA ALA A 158 -10.09 -8.22 8.21
C ALA A 158 -9.75 -9.55 8.89
N PHE A 159 -8.48 -9.81 9.15
CA PHE A 159 -8.02 -11.02 9.84
C PHE A 159 -6.98 -10.68 10.91
N LYS A 160 -6.81 -11.60 11.87
CA LYS A 160 -5.96 -11.36 13.03
C LYS A 160 -4.48 -11.49 12.67
N THR A 161 -3.70 -10.52 13.12
CA THR A 161 -2.24 -10.56 13.11
C THR A 161 -1.68 -10.37 14.53
N TYR A 162 -0.36 -10.56 14.67
CA TYR A 162 0.30 -10.72 15.95
C TYR A 162 1.48 -9.75 16.03
N HIS A 163 1.23 -8.52 16.46
CA HIS A 163 2.25 -7.47 16.54
C HIS A 163 2.31 -6.84 17.94
N ALA A 164 3.29 -5.94 18.17
CA ALA A 164 3.53 -5.28 19.46
C ALA A 164 2.37 -4.37 19.90
N ILE A 165 1.60 -3.84 18.94
CA ILE A 165 0.35 -3.12 19.18
C ILE A 165 -0.80 -3.82 18.46
N PRO A 166 -2.08 -3.54 18.81
CA PRO A 166 -3.21 -4.13 18.10
C PRO A 166 -3.13 -3.84 16.60
N SER A 167 -3.14 -4.92 15.81
CA SER A 167 -2.99 -4.90 14.37
C SER A 167 -3.95 -5.89 13.72
N GLN A 168 -4.19 -5.70 12.41
CA GLN A 168 -4.93 -6.65 11.60
C GLN A 168 -4.40 -6.67 10.17
N GLY A 169 -4.57 -7.80 9.50
CA GLY A 169 -4.37 -7.92 8.07
C GLY A 169 -5.71 -7.86 7.31
N TYR A 170 -5.62 -7.90 5.99
CA TYR A 170 -6.78 -7.89 5.10
C TYR A 170 -6.68 -8.96 4.01
N VAL A 171 -7.78 -9.67 3.76
CA VAL A 171 -7.94 -10.53 2.59
C VAL A 171 -8.94 -9.89 1.64
N ILE A 172 -8.49 -9.65 0.41
CA ILE A 172 -9.30 -9.20 -0.71
C ILE A 172 -9.82 -10.41 -1.47
N TYR A 173 -11.13 -10.47 -1.67
CA TYR A 173 -11.79 -11.55 -2.40
C TYR A 173 -12.40 -11.04 -3.69
N ASN A 174 -12.17 -11.79 -4.77
CA ASN A 174 -12.96 -11.68 -5.99
C ASN A 174 -14.31 -12.38 -5.79
N VAL A 175 -15.39 -11.68 -6.10
CA VAL A 175 -16.76 -12.18 -6.02
C VAL A 175 -17.26 -12.48 -7.43
N LYS A 176 -17.65 -13.74 -7.69
CA LYS A 176 -18.12 -14.19 -9.01
C LYS A 176 -19.49 -14.83 -8.90
N GLN A 177 -20.36 -14.53 -9.84
CA GLN A 177 -21.63 -15.23 -10.01
C GLN A 177 -21.43 -16.39 -10.99
N LYS A 178 -21.56 -17.64 -10.51
CA LYS A 178 -21.48 -18.84 -11.36
C LYS A 178 -22.87 -19.43 -11.54
N LEU A 179 -23.21 -19.85 -12.75
CA LEU A 179 -24.48 -20.52 -13.03
C LEU A 179 -24.63 -21.78 -12.15
N LYS A 180 -25.80 -21.96 -11.53
CA LYS A 180 -26.10 -23.18 -10.75
C LYS A 180 -26.05 -24.40 -11.65
N GLN A 181 -25.66 -25.52 -11.07
CA GLN A 181 -25.45 -26.77 -11.81
C GLN A 181 -26.72 -27.25 -12.53
N ASP A 182 -27.88 -26.99 -11.93
CA ASP A 182 -29.22 -27.31 -12.45
C ASP A 182 -29.55 -26.60 -13.77
N TYR A 183 -28.85 -25.50 -14.10
CA TYR A 183 -29.08 -24.71 -15.30
C TYR A 183 -27.95 -24.82 -16.32
N LEU A 184 -26.90 -25.61 -16.04
CA LEU A 184 -25.82 -25.86 -17.00
C LEU A 184 -26.36 -26.64 -18.21
N GLY A 185 -26.09 -26.12 -19.41
CA GLY A 185 -26.52 -26.74 -20.67
C GLY A 185 -27.88 -26.25 -21.18
N LEU A 186 -28.63 -25.46 -20.40
CA LEU A 186 -29.84 -24.80 -20.90
C LEU A 186 -29.48 -23.76 -21.98
N PRO A 187 -30.33 -23.58 -23.02
CA PRO A 187 -30.16 -22.51 -23.98
C PRO A 187 -30.15 -21.14 -23.30
N GLY A 188 -29.31 -20.21 -23.78
CA GLY A 188 -29.17 -18.88 -23.18
C GLY A 188 -30.48 -18.08 -23.09
N ASN A 189 -31.43 -18.31 -24.01
CA ASN A 189 -32.76 -17.69 -23.96
C ASN A 189 -33.58 -18.19 -22.76
N GLU A 190 -33.51 -19.47 -22.42
CA GLU A 190 -34.21 -20.05 -21.27
C GLU A 190 -33.61 -19.56 -19.95
N ILE A 191 -32.28 -19.52 -19.86
CA ILE A 191 -31.57 -18.95 -18.71
C ILE A 191 -31.97 -17.49 -18.49
N LYS A 192 -32.08 -16.71 -19.57
CA LYS A 192 -32.53 -15.31 -19.50
C LYS A 192 -33.97 -15.20 -18.99
N GLN A 193 -34.89 -16.07 -19.45
CA GLN A 193 -36.28 -16.07 -18.97
C GLN A 193 -36.36 -16.43 -17.49
N LEU A 194 -35.61 -17.44 -17.05
CA LEU A 194 -35.51 -17.80 -15.62
C LEU A 194 -35.01 -16.64 -14.76
N LYS A 195 -33.98 -15.91 -15.24
CA LYS A 195 -33.50 -14.72 -14.54
C LYS A 195 -34.55 -13.61 -14.48
N LEU A 196 -35.29 -13.37 -15.56
CA LEU A 196 -36.33 -12.34 -15.63
C LEU A 196 -37.57 -12.70 -14.79
N SER A 197 -37.85 -13.99 -14.58
CA SER A 197 -38.91 -14.45 -13.68
C SER A 197 -38.51 -14.41 -12.20
N GLY A 198 -37.31 -13.92 -11.88
CA GLY A 198 -36.83 -13.77 -10.50
C GLY A 198 -36.21 -15.03 -9.91
N VAL A 199 -36.01 -16.09 -10.70
CA VAL A 199 -35.32 -17.30 -10.24
C VAL A 199 -33.83 -16.98 -10.06
N GLU A 200 -33.30 -17.30 -8.88
CA GLU A 200 -31.87 -17.17 -8.62
C GLU A 200 -31.11 -18.29 -9.33
N ILE A 201 -30.58 -17.96 -10.51
CA ILE A 201 -29.89 -18.90 -11.39
C ILE A 201 -28.39 -19.05 -11.12
N THR A 202 -27.80 -18.23 -10.26
CA THR A 202 -26.36 -18.25 -9.96
C THR A 202 -26.07 -18.51 -8.48
N ASN A 203 -24.93 -19.12 -8.20
CA ASN A 203 -24.30 -19.14 -6.89
C ASN A 203 -23.22 -18.06 -6.82
N THR A 204 -23.14 -17.37 -5.69
CA THR A 204 -22.02 -16.48 -5.39
C THR A 204 -20.81 -17.33 -4.98
N VAL A 205 -19.68 -17.12 -5.65
CA VAL A 205 -18.40 -17.76 -5.33
C VAL A 205 -17.39 -16.67 -5.00
N THR A 206 -16.79 -16.76 -3.82
CA THR A 206 -15.74 -15.85 -3.36
C THR A 206 -14.40 -16.55 -3.39
N VAL A 207 -13.39 -15.90 -3.96
CA VAL A 207 -12.04 -16.46 -4.09
C VAL A 207 -11.05 -15.49 -3.45
N PRO A 208 -10.24 -15.91 -2.45
CA PRO A 208 -9.24 -15.06 -1.85
C PRO A 208 -8.14 -14.75 -2.89
N GLU A 209 -7.95 -13.47 -3.17
CA GLU A 209 -7.08 -13.01 -4.26
C GLU A 209 -5.77 -12.44 -3.72
N ILE A 210 -5.84 -11.52 -2.76
CA ILE A 210 -4.67 -10.88 -2.14
C ILE A 210 -4.86 -10.91 -0.64
N ALA A 211 -3.87 -11.39 0.11
CA ALA A 211 -3.80 -11.21 1.54
C ALA A 211 -2.63 -10.27 1.88
N PHE A 212 -2.87 -9.29 2.76
CA PHE A 212 -1.86 -8.37 3.27
C PHE A 212 -1.81 -8.46 4.79
N THR A 213 -0.65 -8.75 5.36
CA THR A 213 -0.51 -8.92 6.81
C THR A 213 -0.33 -7.61 7.57
N GLY A 214 0.31 -6.61 6.96
CA GLY A 214 1.01 -5.59 7.72
C GLY A 214 2.10 -6.23 8.58
N ASP A 215 2.42 -5.62 9.71
CA ASP A 215 3.41 -6.16 10.64
C ASP A 215 2.80 -7.24 11.53
N THR A 216 3.54 -8.34 11.69
CA THR A 216 3.12 -9.53 12.43
C THR A 216 4.30 -10.46 12.69
N MET A 217 4.19 -11.26 13.75
CA MET A 217 4.92 -12.52 13.92
C MET A 217 4.30 -13.64 13.08
N ALA A 218 5.07 -14.71 12.84
CA ALA A 218 4.67 -15.85 12.01
C ALA A 218 3.46 -16.65 12.53
N ASP A 219 3.00 -16.39 13.76
CA ASP A 219 1.85 -17.01 14.41
C ASP A 219 0.56 -16.88 13.59
N PHE A 220 0.44 -15.85 12.73
CA PHE A 220 -0.70 -15.73 11.82
C PHE A 220 -0.84 -16.94 10.88
N ILE A 221 0.25 -17.65 10.57
CA ILE A 221 0.26 -18.85 9.72
C ILE A 221 -0.37 -20.05 10.46
N LEU A 222 -0.26 -20.06 11.78
CA LEU A 222 -0.75 -21.15 12.63
C LEU A 222 -2.19 -20.92 13.08
N ASP A 223 -2.71 -19.71 12.91
CA ASP A 223 -4.07 -19.35 13.28
C ASP A 223 -5.09 -20.04 12.34
N PRO A 224 -5.96 -20.92 12.86
CA PRO A 224 -6.93 -21.62 12.03
C PRO A 224 -7.94 -20.69 11.35
N ASP A 225 -8.20 -19.50 11.91
CA ASP A 225 -9.12 -18.52 11.32
C ASP A 225 -8.50 -17.81 10.11
N ASN A 226 -7.20 -17.97 9.88
CA ASN A 226 -6.46 -17.40 8.75
C ASN A 226 -6.36 -18.34 7.54
N ALA A 227 -7.19 -19.40 7.46
CA ALA A 227 -7.13 -20.36 6.35
C ALA A 227 -7.19 -19.71 4.94
N ASP A 228 -8.01 -18.66 4.77
CA ASP A 228 -8.10 -17.93 3.49
C ASP A 228 -6.84 -17.10 3.17
N VAL A 229 -6.10 -16.67 4.19
CA VAL A 229 -4.81 -15.96 4.03
C VAL A 229 -3.80 -16.88 3.34
N LEU A 230 -3.73 -18.12 3.80
CA LEU A 230 -2.80 -19.14 3.27
C LEU A 230 -3.20 -19.63 1.88
N LYS A 231 -4.46 -19.45 1.48
CA LYS A 231 -5.02 -19.83 0.18
C LYS A 231 -5.16 -18.68 -0.81
N ALA A 232 -4.92 -17.44 -0.37
CA ALA A 232 -4.98 -16.28 -1.25
C ALA A 232 -4.01 -16.46 -2.42
N LYS A 233 -4.37 -15.99 -3.61
CA LYS A 233 -3.46 -16.12 -4.77
C LYS A 233 -2.10 -15.45 -4.50
N ILE A 234 -2.11 -14.26 -3.92
CA ILE A 234 -0.91 -13.52 -3.52
C ILE A 234 -0.95 -13.28 -2.02
N LEU A 235 0.12 -13.66 -1.32
CA LEU A 235 0.36 -13.26 0.07
C LEU A 235 1.41 -12.16 0.11
N VAL A 236 1.04 -11.00 0.62
CA VAL A 236 1.95 -9.90 0.95
C VAL A 236 2.23 -9.95 2.45
N VAL A 237 3.45 -10.31 2.82
CA VAL A 237 3.83 -10.60 4.20
C VAL A 237 5.11 -9.88 4.59
N GLU A 238 5.15 -9.36 5.82
CA GLU A 238 6.37 -8.78 6.35
C GLU A 238 7.47 -9.85 6.54
N SER A 239 8.71 -9.46 6.29
CA SER A 239 9.88 -10.25 6.66
C SER A 239 10.98 -9.28 7.04
N THR A 240 10.82 -8.67 8.23
CA THR A 240 11.71 -7.61 8.71
C THR A 240 13.17 -8.06 8.74
N PHE A 241 13.42 -9.36 9.01
CA PHE A 241 14.73 -9.99 9.03
C PHE A 241 14.80 -11.18 8.08
N VAL A 242 15.89 -11.30 7.31
CA VAL A 242 16.03 -12.26 6.21
C VAL A 242 17.31 -13.09 6.22
N ASP A 243 18.19 -12.87 7.20
CA ASP A 243 19.49 -13.55 7.31
C ASP A 243 19.80 -13.92 8.77
N ASP A 244 20.93 -14.58 8.99
CA ASP A 244 21.36 -15.04 10.32
C ASP A 244 21.99 -13.92 11.19
N SER A 245 22.00 -12.68 10.71
CA SER A 245 22.49 -11.52 11.47
C SER A 245 21.58 -11.16 12.65
N VAL A 246 20.33 -11.66 12.63
CA VAL A 246 19.32 -11.47 13.66
C VAL A 246 18.67 -12.80 13.97
N THR A 247 18.46 -13.11 15.25
CA THR A 247 17.80 -14.36 15.62
C THR A 247 16.29 -14.27 15.47
N ILE A 248 15.63 -15.42 15.36
CA ILE A 248 14.16 -15.50 15.33
C ILE A 248 13.57 -14.90 16.62
N GLU A 249 14.17 -15.18 17.78
CA GLU A 249 13.70 -14.67 19.07
C GLU A 249 13.73 -13.14 19.12
N HIS A 250 14.76 -12.52 18.54
CA HIS A 250 14.85 -11.07 18.46
C HIS A 250 13.79 -10.49 17.53
N ALA A 251 13.51 -11.12 16.38
CA ALA A 251 12.41 -10.69 15.51
C ALA A 251 11.07 -10.67 16.27
N ARG A 252 10.80 -11.75 17.02
CA ARG A 252 9.58 -11.92 17.81
C ARG A 252 9.48 -10.94 18.98
N GLU A 253 10.59 -10.58 19.63
CA GLU A 253 10.61 -9.58 20.70
C GLU A 253 10.03 -8.23 20.26
N TYR A 254 10.25 -7.86 18.99
CA TYR A 254 9.71 -6.64 18.39
C TYR A 254 8.41 -6.86 17.62
N GLY A 255 7.81 -8.05 17.71
CA GLY A 255 6.54 -8.38 17.07
C GLY A 255 6.63 -8.56 15.55
N HIS A 256 7.78 -8.96 15.03
CA HIS A 256 8.05 -9.12 13.60
C HIS A 256 8.33 -10.58 13.20
N THR A 257 8.25 -10.85 11.90
CA THR A 257 8.51 -12.16 11.32
C THR A 257 9.94 -12.26 10.81
N HIS A 258 10.61 -13.37 11.14
CA HIS A 258 11.87 -13.75 10.51
C HIS A 258 11.61 -14.63 9.27
N LEU A 259 12.35 -14.44 8.17
CA LEU A 259 12.19 -15.24 6.94
C LEU A 259 12.23 -16.75 7.21
N PHE A 260 13.13 -17.18 8.10
CA PHE A 260 13.28 -18.60 8.45
C PHE A 260 12.03 -19.19 9.14
N GLU A 261 11.23 -18.38 9.84
CA GLU A 261 9.94 -18.85 10.36
C GLU A 261 8.95 -19.13 9.22
N ILE A 262 8.88 -18.24 8.22
CA ILE A 262 8.05 -18.43 7.01
C ILE A 262 8.47 -19.72 6.29
N LEU A 263 9.78 -19.90 6.08
CA LEU A 263 10.32 -21.10 5.43
C LEU A 263 10.01 -22.38 6.22
N SER A 264 10.02 -22.33 7.56
CA SER A 264 9.66 -23.49 8.39
C SER A 264 8.20 -23.92 8.25
N GLN A 265 7.32 -23.03 7.76
CA GLN A 265 5.89 -23.27 7.58
C GLN A 265 5.48 -23.30 6.10
N CYS A 266 6.44 -23.36 5.16
CA CYS A 266 6.16 -23.18 3.73
C CYS A 266 5.14 -24.19 3.18
N GLU A 267 5.10 -25.41 3.69
CA GLU A 267 4.15 -26.45 3.27
C GLU A 267 2.68 -26.08 3.57
N LYS A 268 2.42 -25.13 4.47
CA LYS A 268 1.07 -24.63 4.78
C LYS A 268 0.64 -23.49 3.86
N LEU A 269 1.58 -22.88 3.14
CA LEU A 269 1.32 -21.73 2.28
C LEU A 269 0.92 -22.24 0.90
N GLU A 270 -0.39 -22.25 0.62
CA GLU A 270 -0.98 -22.64 -0.67
C GLU A 270 -1.01 -21.47 -1.68
N ASN A 271 -0.37 -20.34 -1.35
CA ASN A 271 -0.33 -19.14 -2.17
C ASN A 271 0.45 -19.38 -3.47
N LYS A 272 0.02 -18.76 -4.58
CA LYS A 272 0.76 -18.86 -5.86
C LYS A 272 2.00 -17.98 -5.91
N ALA A 273 2.00 -16.91 -5.13
CA ALA A 273 3.13 -16.01 -4.98
C ALA A 273 3.15 -15.40 -3.59
N ILE A 274 4.36 -15.18 -3.06
CA ILE A 274 4.60 -14.48 -1.81
C ILE A 274 5.44 -13.23 -2.12
N LEU A 275 4.93 -12.08 -1.73
CA LEU A 275 5.61 -10.79 -1.81
C LEU A 275 6.09 -10.40 -0.41
N LEU A 276 7.39 -10.49 -0.19
CA LEU A 276 7.99 -10.07 1.06
C LEU A 276 8.14 -8.54 1.10
N ILE A 277 7.79 -7.96 2.25
CA ILE A 277 7.83 -6.51 2.49
C ILE A 277 8.48 -6.20 3.85
N HIS A 278 8.58 -4.89 4.15
CA HIS A 278 8.97 -4.37 5.46
C HIS A 278 10.39 -4.77 5.89
N PHE A 279 11.30 -4.96 4.94
CA PHE A 279 12.69 -5.28 5.24
C PHE A 279 13.33 -4.22 6.13
N SER A 280 14.09 -4.64 7.15
CA SER A 280 14.86 -3.73 7.98
C SER A 280 15.80 -2.88 7.11
N ALA A 281 15.90 -1.59 7.43
CA ALA A 281 16.79 -0.64 6.74
C ALA A 281 18.29 -1.02 6.78
N ARG A 282 18.66 -2.04 7.57
CA ARG A 282 20.01 -2.61 7.58
C ARG A 282 20.39 -3.31 6.27
N TYR A 283 19.41 -3.76 5.50
CA TYR A 283 19.64 -4.48 4.26
C TYR A 283 19.83 -3.50 3.09
N THR A 284 20.84 -3.74 2.25
CA THR A 284 21.08 -2.92 1.07
C THR A 284 20.01 -3.17 0.01
N ALA A 285 19.83 -2.22 -0.90
CA ALA A 285 18.83 -2.27 -1.96
C ALA A 285 18.95 -3.54 -2.84
N GLU A 286 20.17 -4.05 -3.09
CA GLU A 286 20.38 -5.27 -3.88
C GLU A 286 19.74 -6.51 -3.25
N VAL A 287 19.73 -6.59 -1.92
CA VAL A 287 19.06 -7.64 -1.13
C VAL A 287 17.54 -7.44 -1.17
N SER A 288 17.05 -6.20 -1.04
CA SER A 288 15.61 -5.90 -1.00
C SER A 288 14.87 -6.11 -2.34
N TYR A 289 15.54 -5.98 -3.50
CA TYR A 289 14.93 -6.24 -4.81
C TYR A 289 14.92 -7.73 -5.21
N GLN A 290 15.62 -8.61 -4.50
CA GLN A 290 15.74 -10.03 -4.84
C GLN A 290 14.59 -10.92 -4.31
N PHE A 291 13.80 -10.45 -3.33
CA PHE A 291 12.86 -11.32 -2.61
C PHE A 291 11.37 -11.11 -2.96
N SER A 292 11.04 -10.95 -4.23
CA SER A 292 9.76 -11.50 -4.73
C SER A 292 9.94 -13.01 -4.82
N ILE A 293 9.79 -13.72 -3.70
CA ILE A 293 9.98 -15.17 -3.70
C ILE A 293 8.74 -15.80 -4.33
N LYS A 294 8.86 -16.21 -5.58
CA LYS A 294 7.99 -17.24 -6.15
C LYS A 294 8.43 -18.57 -5.54
N ILE A 295 7.88 -18.91 -4.37
CA ILE A 295 8.01 -20.28 -3.84
C ILE A 295 7.14 -21.14 -4.78
N ILE A 296 7.81 -22.02 -5.53
CA ILE A 296 7.19 -23.12 -6.27
C ILE A 296 7.23 -24.34 -5.37
#